data_AF-A0A3A9T4N1-F1
#
_entry.id   AF-A0A3A9T4N1-F1
#
_cell.length_a   1.000
_cell.length_b   1.000
_cell.length_c   1.000
_cell.angle_alpha   90.00
_cell.angle_beta   90.00
_cell.angle_gamma   90.00
#
_symmetry.space_group_name_H-M   'P 1'
#
loop_
_entity.id
_entity.type
_entity.pdbx_description
1 polymer ?
#
loop_
_entity_poly.entity_id
_entity_poly.type
_entity_poly.pdbx_seq_one_letter_code
_entity_poly.pdbx_strand_id
1 'polypeptide(L)'
;MDRQEILNRLMAFPYDRDEYWVITGSAMVMYGIKEHAGDIDLGCSVKMADLLESDGYLYGRTKDGNRWFKVGESIEIFESWLYGSTIKMEGFRVISLNGLIEMKEKIGREKDFKDIALIKSFLKVKEELYSGDLPQTR
;
A
#
# COMPACT_ATOMS: atom_id res chain seq x y z
N MET A 1 12.35 5.43 4.65
CA MET A 1 11.15 6.07 5.19
C MET A 1 10.52 5.17 6.22
N ASP A 2 10.45 5.62 7.47
CA ASP A 2 9.72 4.93 8.52
C ASP A 2 8.22 5.27 8.50
N ARG A 3 7.46 4.67 9.41
CA ARG A 3 6.01 4.85 9.50
C ARG A 3 5.59 6.31 9.74
N GLN A 4 6.32 7.04 10.61
CA GLN A 4 5.98 8.42 10.93
C GLN A 4 6.28 9.35 9.75
N GLU A 5 7.39 9.13 9.05
CA GLU A 5 7.74 9.86 7.85
C GLU A 5 6.71 9.64 6.73
N ILE A 6 6.26 8.39 6.53
CA ILE A 6 5.20 8.07 5.57
C ILE A 6 3.92 8.83 5.91
N LEU A 7 3.44 8.77 7.15
CA LEU A 7 2.24 9.48 7.59
C LEU A 7 2.35 10.99 7.38
N ASN A 8 3.49 11.58 7.73
CA ASN A 8 3.72 13.02 7.56
C ASN A 8 3.64 13.44 6.08
N ARG A 9 4.22 12.66 5.18
CA ARG A 9 4.15 12.93 3.73
C ARG A 9 2.74 12.74 3.17
N LEU A 10 2.04 11.70 3.59
CA LEU A 10 0.64 11.46 3.19
C LEU A 10 -0.30 12.55 3.73
N MET A 11 -0.04 13.11 4.91
CA MET A 11 -0.82 14.21 5.46
C MET A 11 -0.62 15.51 4.67
N ALA A 12 0.58 15.74 4.14
CA ALA A 12 0.91 16.90 3.31
C ALA A 12 0.55 16.73 1.83
N PHE A 13 0.17 15.52 1.41
CA PHE A 13 -0.18 15.23 0.03
C PHE A 13 -1.55 15.86 -0.33
N PRO A 14 -1.65 16.71 -1.37
CA PRO A 14 -2.78 17.63 -1.54
C PRO A 14 -4.03 17.01 -2.17
N TYR A 15 -4.04 15.71 -2.42
CA TYR A 15 -5.14 15.01 -3.06
C TYR A 15 -6.09 14.36 -2.05
N ASP A 16 -7.33 14.13 -2.48
CA ASP A 16 -8.35 13.49 -1.66
C ASP A 16 -7.92 12.07 -1.26
N ARG A 17 -7.94 11.81 0.05
CA ARG A 17 -7.56 10.52 0.66
C ARG A 17 -8.51 9.39 0.25
N ASP A 18 -9.71 9.74 -0.21
CA ASP A 18 -10.68 8.81 -0.78
C ASP A 18 -10.47 8.55 -2.28
N GLU A 19 -9.39 9.07 -2.88
CA GLU A 19 -9.02 8.78 -4.28
C GLU A 19 -7.69 8.02 -4.44
N TYR A 20 -6.94 7.78 -3.35
CA TYR A 20 -5.75 6.91 -3.37
C TYR A 20 -5.70 5.91 -2.20
N TRP A 21 -4.80 4.94 -2.31
CA TRP A 21 -4.50 3.95 -1.29
C TRP A 21 -3.02 3.56 -1.29
N VAL A 22 -2.46 3.33 -0.10
CA VAL A 22 -1.06 2.97 0.10
C VAL A 22 -0.85 1.49 -0.27
N ILE A 23 0.20 1.19 -1.02
CA ILE A 23 0.52 -0.17 -1.50
C ILE A 23 1.97 -0.60 -1.18
N THR A 24 2.31 -1.84 -1.57
CA THR A 24 3.67 -2.42 -1.60
C THR A 24 4.46 -2.31 -0.27
N GLY A 25 5.70 -1.84 -0.31
CA GLY A 25 6.59 -1.73 0.85
C GLY A 25 6.11 -0.68 1.85
N SER A 26 5.55 0.44 1.38
CA SER A 26 5.02 1.48 2.27
C SER A 26 3.81 0.99 3.06
N ALA A 27 2.93 0.19 2.44
CA ALA A 27 1.85 -0.50 3.15
C ALA A 27 2.38 -1.47 4.21
N MET A 28 3.43 -2.24 3.91
CA MET A 28 4.06 -3.14 4.89
C MET A 28 4.64 -2.40 6.09
N VAL A 29 5.17 -1.18 5.90
CA VAL A 29 5.61 -0.31 7.01
C VAL A 29 4.42 0.18 7.82
N MET A 30 3.32 0.58 7.18
CA MET A 30 2.12 1.00 7.92
C MET A 30 1.56 -0.13 8.80
N TYR A 31 1.60 -1.38 8.33
CA TYR A 31 1.23 -2.56 9.12
C TYR A 31 2.22 -2.93 10.23
N GLY A 32 3.42 -2.32 10.28
CA GLY A 32 4.48 -2.69 11.21
C GLY A 32 5.20 -4.01 10.84
N ILE A 33 5.07 -4.47 9.60
CA ILE A 33 5.74 -5.69 9.11
C ILE A 33 7.19 -5.38 8.71
N LYS A 34 7.45 -4.15 8.26
CA LYS A 34 8.78 -3.62 7.94
C LYS A 34 9.01 -2.33 8.70
N GLU A 35 10.26 -2.08 9.06
CA GLU A 35 10.63 -0.81 9.71
C GLU A 35 10.70 0.33 8.69
N HIS A 36 11.17 0.04 7.47
CA HIS A 36 11.43 1.05 6.45
C HIS A 36 10.98 0.64 5.03
N ALA A 37 10.59 1.66 4.26
CA ALA A 37 10.37 1.62 2.81
C ALA A 37 11.31 2.63 2.10
N GLY A 38 11.61 2.38 0.82
CA GLY A 38 12.42 3.30 0.02
C GLY A 38 11.64 4.54 -0.42
N ASP A 39 10.39 4.31 -0.80
CA ASP A 39 9.42 5.24 -1.37
C ASP A 39 8.01 4.95 -0.82
N ILE A 40 7.07 5.83 -1.17
CA ILE A 40 5.64 5.67 -0.94
C ILE A 40 5.01 5.31 -2.29
N ASP A 41 4.55 4.08 -2.41
CA ASP A 41 3.77 3.65 -3.56
C ASP A 41 2.29 3.80 -3.26
N LEU A 42 1.55 4.41 -4.18
CA LEU A 42 0.11 4.60 -4.11
C LEU A 42 -0.56 3.95 -5.33
N GLY A 43 -1.70 3.30 -5.11
CA GLY A 43 -2.69 3.16 -6.18
C GLY A 43 -3.67 4.34 -6.12
N CYS A 44 -4.20 4.75 -7.27
CA CYS A 44 -5.22 5.80 -7.33
C CYS A 44 -6.38 5.45 -8.25
N SER A 45 -7.50 6.16 -8.07
CA SER A 45 -8.63 6.12 -8.99
C SER A 45 -8.30 6.79 -10.33
N VAL A 46 -9.09 6.48 -11.36
CA VAL A 46 -9.05 7.19 -12.65
C VAL A 46 -9.27 8.69 -12.46
N LYS A 47 -10.22 9.07 -11.60
CA LYS A 47 -10.52 10.47 -11.28
C LYS A 47 -9.30 11.21 -10.74
N MET A 48 -8.53 10.61 -9.85
CA MET A 48 -7.31 11.25 -9.34
C MET A 48 -6.18 11.25 -10.38
N ALA A 49 -6.07 10.21 -11.20
CA ALA A 49 -5.14 10.22 -12.32
C ALA A 49 -5.45 11.34 -13.34
N ASP A 50 -6.73 11.61 -13.61
CA ASP A 50 -7.16 12.75 -14.43
C ASP A 50 -6.79 14.09 -13.78
N LEU A 51 -6.95 14.21 -12.46
CA LEU A 51 -6.54 15.41 -11.72
C LEU A 51 -5.02 15.62 -11.79
N LEU A 52 -4.22 14.58 -11.54
CA LEU A 52 -2.76 14.63 -11.67
C LEU A 52 -2.33 15.08 -13.07
N GLU A 53 -2.93 14.52 -14.12
CA GLU A 53 -2.65 14.95 -15.49
C GLU A 53 -3.05 16.42 -15.72
N SER A 54 -4.22 16.84 -15.22
CA SER A 54 -4.69 18.22 -15.36
C SER A 54 -3.85 19.25 -14.58
N ASP A 55 -3.25 18.83 -13.46
CA ASP A 55 -2.32 19.61 -12.66
C ASP A 55 -0.92 19.70 -13.32
N GLY A 56 -0.72 19.03 -14.46
CA GLY A 56 0.49 19.10 -15.27
C GLY A 56 1.55 18.05 -14.94
N TYR A 57 1.20 17.02 -14.16
CA TYR A 57 2.14 15.92 -13.92
C TYR A 57 2.34 15.09 -15.17
N LEU A 58 3.62 14.88 -15.54
CA LEU A 58 3.98 13.93 -16.57
C LEU A 58 3.76 12.50 -16.06
N TYR A 59 3.32 11.63 -16.96
CA TYR A 59 3.12 10.22 -16.66
C TYR A 59 3.77 9.31 -17.70
N GLY A 60 4.21 8.14 -17.24
CA GLY A 60 4.46 6.99 -18.09
C GLY A 60 3.22 6.10 -18.19
N ARG A 61 3.31 5.05 -19.00
CA ARG A 61 2.27 4.00 -19.06
C ARG A 61 2.80 2.69 -18.52
N THR A 62 1.98 1.99 -17.75
CA THR A 62 2.23 0.60 -17.37
C THR A 62 2.02 -0.33 -18.57
N LYS A 63 2.35 -1.62 -18.41
CA LYS A 63 2.12 -2.63 -19.46
C LYS A 63 0.64 -2.75 -19.85
N ASP A 64 -0.25 -2.47 -18.92
CA ASP A 64 -1.71 -2.53 -19.10
C ASP A 64 -2.29 -1.22 -19.65
N GLY A 65 -1.44 -0.24 -19.96
CA GLY A 65 -1.83 1.05 -20.54
C GLY A 65 -2.26 2.11 -19.54
N ASN A 66 -2.39 1.77 -18.25
CA ASN A 66 -2.71 2.71 -17.17
C ASN A 66 -1.59 3.72 -16.94
N ARG A 67 -1.93 4.91 -16.42
CA ARG A 67 -0.95 5.94 -16.10
C ARG A 67 -0.16 5.60 -14.84
N TRP A 68 1.12 5.94 -14.88
CA TRP A 68 2.02 5.91 -13.73
C TRP A 68 2.69 7.27 -13.59
N PHE A 69 2.58 7.86 -12.41
CA PHE A 69 3.11 9.17 -12.09
C PHE A 69 4.22 9.05 -11.06
N LYS A 70 5.20 9.96 -11.16
CA LYS A 70 6.17 10.21 -10.11
C LYS A 70 5.94 11.62 -9.57
N VAL A 71 5.59 11.73 -8.28
CA VAL A 71 5.32 12.99 -7.60
C VAL A 71 6.46 13.29 -6.63
N GLY A 72 7.26 14.30 -6.95
CA GLY A 72 8.49 14.59 -6.22
C GLY A 72 9.49 13.44 -6.27
N GLU A 73 10.29 13.28 -5.21
CA GLU A 73 11.34 12.27 -5.16
C GLU A 73 10.89 10.93 -4.57
N SER A 74 9.78 10.91 -3.82
CA SER A 74 9.46 9.79 -2.92
C SER A 74 8.06 9.19 -3.09
N ILE A 75 7.25 9.68 -4.03
CA ILE A 75 5.89 9.16 -4.24
C ILE A 75 5.76 8.66 -5.68
N GLU A 76 5.41 7.38 -5.82
CA GLU A 76 4.99 6.79 -7.09
C GLU A 76 3.50 6.47 -7.03
N ILE A 77 2.77 6.71 -8.12
CA ILE A 77 1.31 6.57 -8.17
C ILE A 77 0.91 5.77 -9.40
N PHE A 78 0.13 4.71 -9.19
CA PHE A 78 -0.30 3.79 -10.23
C PHE A 78 -1.82 3.82 -10.39
N GLU A 79 -2.29 4.25 -11.55
CA GLU A 79 -3.72 4.31 -11.85
C GLU A 79 -4.35 2.90 -11.85
N SER A 80 -5.49 2.80 -11.17
CA SER A 80 -6.32 1.58 -11.07
C SER A 80 -5.57 0.35 -10.58
N TRP A 81 -4.50 0.54 -9.81
CA TRP A 81 -3.68 -0.55 -9.27
C TRP A 81 -4.14 -0.97 -7.87
N LEU A 82 -5.10 -1.88 -7.80
CA LEU A 82 -5.56 -2.49 -6.56
C LEU A 82 -5.79 -4.00 -6.73
N TYR A 83 -5.24 -4.77 -5.79
CA TYR A 83 -5.54 -6.18 -5.62
C TYR A 83 -6.30 -6.39 -4.31
N GLY A 84 -7.33 -7.23 -4.33
CA GLY A 84 -8.25 -7.40 -3.20
C GLY A 84 -9.00 -6.12 -2.84
N SER A 85 -8.79 -5.64 -1.61
CA SER A 85 -9.53 -4.52 -1.02
C SER A 85 -8.59 -3.60 -0.23
N THR A 86 -9.12 -2.48 0.26
CA THR A 86 -8.40 -1.60 1.19
C THR A 86 -9.02 -1.65 2.59
N ILE A 87 -8.21 -1.35 3.60
CA ILE A 87 -8.65 -1.09 4.97
C ILE A 87 -8.30 0.35 5.35
N LYS A 88 -9.03 0.92 6.31
CA LYS A 88 -8.73 2.23 6.85
C LYS A 88 -7.74 2.10 8.02
N MET A 89 -6.61 2.79 7.94
CA MET A 89 -5.59 2.87 8.99
C MET A 89 -5.15 4.33 9.12
N GLU A 90 -5.27 4.90 10.32
CA GLU A 90 -4.84 6.28 10.61
C GLU A 90 -5.37 7.33 9.64
N GLY A 91 -6.61 7.12 9.17
CA GLY A 91 -7.27 8.03 8.23
C GLY A 91 -6.84 7.86 6.76
N PHE A 92 -5.99 6.88 6.45
CA PHE A 92 -5.60 6.52 5.08
C PHE A 92 -6.15 5.16 4.69
N ARG A 93 -6.37 4.95 3.39
CA ARG A 93 -6.65 3.62 2.84
C ARG A 93 -5.33 2.92 2.56
N VAL A 94 -5.23 1.68 3.01
CA VAL A 94 -4.06 0.81 2.81
C VAL A 94 -4.57 -0.49 2.21
N ILE A 95 -3.91 -1.00 1.18
CA ILE A 95 -4.24 -2.32 0.61
C ILE A 95 -4.24 -3.39 1.71
N SER A 96 -5.22 -4.30 1.67
CA SER A 96 -5.32 -5.37 2.65
C SER A 96 -4.13 -6.34 2.55
N LEU A 97 -3.83 -7.06 3.63
CA LEU A 97 -2.75 -8.06 3.63
C LEU A 97 -2.95 -9.15 2.57
N ASN A 98 -4.20 -9.58 2.36
CA ASN A 98 -4.52 -10.51 1.27
C ASN A 98 -4.26 -9.88 -0.12
N GLY A 99 -4.63 -8.61 -0.29
CA GLY A 99 -4.31 -7.86 -1.51
C GLY A 99 -2.80 -7.72 -1.74
N LEU A 100 -2.00 -7.50 -0.69
CA LEU A 100 -0.53 -7.48 -0.80
C LEU A 100 0.04 -8.82 -1.25
N ILE A 101 -0.47 -9.93 -0.71
CA ILE A 101 -0.04 -11.28 -1.11
C ILE A 101 -0.38 -11.50 -2.59
N GLU A 102 -1.63 -11.28 -3.00
CA GLU A 102 -2.08 -11.47 -4.38
C GLU A 102 -1.24 -10.63 -5.36
N MET A 103 -1.04 -9.34 -5.04
CA MET A 103 -0.22 -8.43 -5.83
C MET A 103 1.21 -8.94 -5.98
N LYS A 104 1.84 -9.37 -4.88
CA LYS A 104 3.24 -9.82 -4.87
C LYS A 104 3.42 -11.15 -5.60
N GLU A 105 2.46 -12.05 -5.50
CA GLU A 105 2.44 -13.32 -6.24
C GLU A 105 2.37 -13.06 -7.76
N LYS A 106 1.54 -12.12 -8.19
CA LYS A 106 1.46 -11.72 -9.62
C LYS A 106 2.72 -11.05 -10.14
N ILE A 107 3.39 -10.23 -9.32
CA ILE A 107 4.65 -9.57 -9.71
C ILE A 107 5.83 -10.56 -9.74
N GLY A 108 5.93 -11.45 -8.76
CA GLY A 108 6.82 -12.62 -8.80
C GLY A 108 8.34 -12.36 -8.76
N ARG A 109 8.81 -11.23 -8.23
CA ARG A 109 10.26 -10.99 -8.05
C ARG A 109 10.77 -11.69 -6.78
N GLU A 110 12.07 -11.99 -6.71
CA GLU A 110 12.68 -12.64 -5.54
C GLU A 110 12.36 -11.90 -4.22
N LYS A 111 12.43 -10.56 -4.23
CA LYS A 111 12.09 -9.74 -3.05
C LYS A 111 10.61 -9.84 -2.66
N ASP A 112 9.72 -10.07 -3.62
CA ASP A 112 8.28 -10.16 -3.37
C ASP A 112 7.94 -11.47 -2.64
N PHE A 113 8.62 -12.57 -2.95
CA PHE A 113 8.47 -13.82 -2.18
C PHE A 113 8.96 -13.69 -0.74
N LYS A 114 10.06 -12.95 -0.50
CA LYS A 114 10.53 -12.64 0.86
C LYS A 114 9.50 -11.81 1.62
N ASP A 115 8.94 -10.79 0.98
CA ASP A 115 7.89 -9.96 1.58
C ASP A 115 6.61 -10.79 1.88
N ILE A 116 6.21 -11.71 0.99
CA ILE A 116 5.06 -12.62 1.24
C ILE A 116 5.29 -13.47 2.49
N ALA A 117 6.50 -14.02 2.67
CA ALA A 117 6.82 -14.81 3.86
C ALA A 117 6.72 -13.99 5.15
N LEU A 118 7.14 -12.73 5.14
CA LEU A 118 6.97 -11.80 6.26
C LEU A 118 5.49 -11.54 6.56
N ILE A 119 4.68 -11.29 5.54
CA ILE A 119 3.23 -11.06 5.69
C ILE A 119 2.54 -12.29 6.31
N LYS A 120 2.85 -13.49 5.80
CA LYS A 120 2.28 -14.75 6.31
C LYS A 120 2.70 -15.00 7.77
N SER A 121 3.95 -14.72 8.11
CA SER A 121 4.44 -14.84 9.49
C SER A 121 3.72 -13.87 10.44
N PHE A 122 3.53 -12.62 10.01
CA PHE A 122 2.77 -11.61 10.76
C PHE A 122 1.32 -12.04 10.99
N LEU A 123 0.65 -12.58 9.96
CA LEU A 123 -0.72 -13.09 10.08
C LEU A 123 -0.83 -14.23 11.09
N LYS A 124 0.12 -15.18 11.07
CA LYS A 124 0.15 -16.29 12.03
C LYS A 124 0.29 -15.81 13.48
N VAL A 125 1.22 -14.90 13.74
CA VAL A 125 1.39 -14.29 15.08
C VAL A 125 0.12 -13.57 15.51
N LYS A 126 -0.50 -12.83 14.58
CA LYS A 126 -1.75 -12.13 14.85
C LYS A 126 -2.87 -13.11 15.22
N GLU A 127 -3.05 -14.19 14.47
CA GLU A 127 -4.03 -15.24 14.78
C GLU A 127 -3.80 -15.88 16.14
N GLU A 128 -2.55 -16.22 16.48
CA GLU A 128 -2.17 -16.78 17.79
C GLU A 128 -2.49 -15.84 18.95
N LEU A 129 -2.27 -14.52 18.78
CA LEU A 129 -2.62 -13.52 19.80
C LEU A 129 -4.14 -13.41 20.02
N TYR A 130 -4.95 -13.44 18.95
CA TYR A 130 -6.42 -13.30 19.07
C TYR A 130 -7.14 -14.62 19.39
N SER A 131 -6.51 -15.77 19.20
CA SER A 131 -7.08 -17.07 19.58
C SER A 131 -6.76 -17.47 21.03
N GLY A 132 -5.83 -16.77 21.69
CA GLY A 132 -5.55 -16.92 23.13
C GLY A 132 -6.53 -16.22 24.08
N ASP A 133 -7.39 -15.33 23.58
CA ASP A 133 -8.31 -14.49 24.37
C ASP A 133 -9.75 -15.02 24.47
N LEU A 134 -10.04 -16.23 23.95
CA LEU A 134 -11.35 -16.86 24.16
C LEU A 134 -11.43 -17.38 25.61
N PRO A 135 -12.37 -16.90 26.45
CA PRO A 135 -12.61 -17.50 27.73
C PRO A 135 -12.99 -18.96 27.50
N GLN A 136 -12.18 -19.87 28.03
CA GLN A 136 -12.53 -21.29 28.14
C GLN A 136 -13.74 -21.38 29.08
N THR A 137 -14.95 -21.38 28.51
CA THR A 137 -16.17 -21.67 29.26
C THR A 137 -16.08 -23.13 29.73
N ARG A 138 -15.83 -23.30 31.03
CA ARG A 138 -16.08 -24.55 31.74
C ARG A 138 -17.57 -24.76 31.98
#